data_AF-A0A443RZ13-F1
#
_entry.id   AF-A0A443RZ13-F1
#
_cell.length_a   1.000
_cell.length_b   1.000
_cell.length_c   1.000
_cell.angle_alpha   90.00
_cell.angle_beta   90.00
_cell.angle_gamma   90.00
#
_symmetry.space_group_name_H-M   'P 1'
#
loop_
_entity.id
_entity.type
_entity.pdbx_description
1 polymer ?
#
loop_
_entity_poly.entity_id
_entity_poly.type
_entity_poly.pdbx_seq_one_letter_code
_entity_poly.pdbx_strand_id
1 'polypeptide(L)'
;FTYDGYAANSTFWGGTTEQPKAKGFTIPDYLGRTLGLQVHEKQNVLLKMPNSQKIKDIKWIAVWSQQVTENFGKLPNFAHDVYADAVIFKDAKTLEIKGLRYDGAAPDTYFLVGTGDKPHNRGTKVPDENGSTGVLKAYRNQDVTIRLPGDLTIANTDWFAIYCIAYSENLGHVIIPKNVKDKVPADLYE
;
A
#
# COMPACT_ATOMS: atom_id res chain seq x y z
N PHE A 1 -29.27 -0.64 -4.97
CA PHE A 1 -27.86 -0.30 -4.71
C PHE A 1 -27.35 0.59 -5.83
N THR A 2 -26.56 1.61 -5.49
CA THR A 2 -25.88 2.47 -6.46
C THR A 2 -24.44 2.61 -6.03
N TYR A 3 -23.51 2.50 -6.98
CA TYR A 3 -22.08 2.69 -6.79
C TYR A 3 -21.50 3.28 -8.08
N ASP A 4 -20.73 4.34 -7.96
CA ASP A 4 -20.21 5.12 -9.09
C ASP A 4 -18.94 4.54 -9.71
N GLY A 5 -18.35 3.50 -9.10
CA GLY A 5 -17.11 2.90 -9.57
C GLY A 5 -15.85 3.72 -9.26
N TYR A 6 -15.94 4.79 -8.46
CA TYR A 6 -14.82 5.71 -8.25
C TYR A 6 -13.62 5.04 -7.55
N ALA A 7 -13.87 4.23 -6.52
CA ALA A 7 -12.81 3.55 -5.79
C ALA A 7 -12.45 2.21 -6.48
N ALA A 8 -11.18 2.10 -6.92
CA ALA A 8 -10.68 0.88 -7.53
C ALA A 8 -10.75 -0.31 -6.57
N ASN A 9 -11.00 -1.50 -7.12
CA ASN A 9 -11.04 -2.77 -6.37
C ASN A 9 -11.98 -2.77 -5.14
N SER A 10 -13.00 -1.91 -5.13
CA SER A 10 -14.04 -1.94 -4.10
C SER A 10 -14.75 -3.28 -4.07
N THR A 11 -15.11 -3.77 -2.90
CA THR A 11 -15.89 -5.01 -2.73
C THR A 11 -17.05 -4.76 -1.77
N PHE A 12 -18.03 -5.67 -1.75
CA PHE A 12 -18.93 -5.74 -0.60
C PHE A 12 -18.15 -6.30 0.59
N TRP A 13 -18.18 -5.56 1.69
CA TRP A 13 -17.43 -5.86 2.90
C TRP A 13 -18.40 -5.97 4.07
N GLY A 14 -18.22 -6.99 4.90
CA GLY A 14 -19.05 -7.21 6.08
C GLY A 14 -18.22 -7.31 7.34
N GLY A 15 -18.86 -7.09 8.48
CA GLY A 15 -18.23 -7.34 9.77
C GLY A 15 -19.22 -7.54 10.90
N THR A 16 -18.68 -7.99 12.02
CA THR A 16 -19.44 -8.42 13.22
C THR A 16 -19.34 -7.41 14.36
N THR A 17 -18.59 -6.33 14.17
CA THR A 17 -18.46 -5.21 15.12
C THR A 17 -19.64 -4.26 15.00
N GLU A 18 -19.98 -3.52 16.06
CA GLU A 18 -21.11 -2.58 16.03
C GLU A 18 -20.99 -1.47 14.98
N GLN A 19 -19.77 -1.07 14.61
CA GLN A 19 -19.49 -0.07 13.56
C GLN A 19 -18.64 -0.67 12.44
N PRO A 20 -18.79 -0.19 11.17
CA PRO A 20 -17.91 -0.55 10.06
C PRO A 20 -16.42 -0.40 10.37
N LYS A 21 -15.63 -1.43 10.02
CA LYS A 21 -14.16 -1.48 10.15
C LYS A 21 -13.55 -2.28 8.98
N ALA A 22 -12.33 -1.99 8.52
CA ALA A 22 -11.64 -2.85 7.54
C ALA A 22 -11.32 -4.24 8.07
N LYS A 23 -11.24 -4.46 9.40
CA LYS A 23 -11.28 -5.82 9.93
C LYS A 23 -12.68 -6.40 9.79
N GLY A 24 -12.87 -7.05 8.65
CA GLY A 24 -14.10 -7.69 8.27
C GLY A 24 -13.81 -8.84 7.30
N PHE A 25 -14.73 -9.08 6.39
CA PHE A 25 -14.61 -10.10 5.37
C PHE A 25 -15.27 -9.66 4.08
N THR A 26 -14.72 -10.09 2.94
CA THR A 26 -15.37 -9.91 1.66
C THR A 26 -16.67 -10.72 1.64
N ILE A 27 -17.75 -10.06 1.25
CA ILE A 27 -19.02 -10.72 0.95
C ILE A 27 -19.05 -10.96 -0.56
N PRO A 28 -19.00 -12.23 -1.01
CA PRO A 28 -19.07 -12.51 -2.43
C PRO A 28 -20.44 -12.21 -3.02
N ASP A 29 -20.46 -12.07 -4.35
CA ASP A 29 -21.71 -12.03 -5.10
C ASP A 29 -22.48 -13.36 -4.99
N TYR A 30 -23.68 -13.41 -5.57
CA TYR A 30 -24.52 -14.60 -5.57
C TYR A 30 -23.88 -15.85 -6.19
N LEU A 31 -22.88 -15.68 -7.05
CA LEU A 31 -22.10 -16.76 -7.67
C LEU A 31 -20.88 -17.17 -6.83
N GLY A 32 -20.65 -16.54 -5.67
CA GLY A 32 -19.51 -16.80 -4.81
C GLY A 32 -18.23 -16.10 -5.26
N ARG A 33 -18.31 -15.11 -6.16
CA ARG A 33 -17.15 -14.39 -6.70
C ARG A 33 -16.84 -13.15 -5.87
N THR A 34 -15.56 -12.88 -5.66
CA THR A 34 -15.04 -11.70 -4.94
C THR A 34 -14.35 -10.74 -5.90
N LEU A 35 -15.04 -10.36 -6.98
CA LEU A 35 -14.50 -9.43 -7.97
C LEU A 35 -14.69 -7.98 -7.52
N GLY A 36 -13.81 -7.10 -7.99
CA GLY A 36 -13.95 -5.66 -7.80
C GLY A 36 -15.26 -5.15 -8.41
N LEU A 37 -16.00 -4.38 -7.61
CA LEU A 37 -17.27 -3.78 -7.98
C LEU A 37 -17.09 -2.87 -9.19
N GLN A 38 -18.03 -3.02 -10.12
CA GLN A 38 -18.20 -2.12 -11.26
C GLN A 38 -19.27 -1.09 -10.94
N VAL A 39 -19.49 -0.14 -11.84
CA VAL A 39 -20.58 0.84 -11.72
C VAL A 39 -21.92 0.10 -11.58
N HIS A 40 -22.72 0.51 -10.59
CA HIS A 40 -24.09 0.03 -10.38
C HIS A 40 -25.03 1.22 -10.31
N GLU A 41 -26.10 1.21 -11.11
CA GLU A 41 -27.11 2.27 -11.12
C GLU A 41 -28.47 1.73 -10.70
N LYS A 42 -28.87 1.94 -9.44
CA LYS A 42 -30.18 1.52 -8.90
C LYS A 42 -30.54 0.05 -9.16
N GLN A 43 -29.57 -0.84 -9.01
CA GLN A 43 -29.74 -2.27 -9.23
C GLN A 43 -29.99 -3.03 -7.93
N ASN A 44 -30.73 -4.14 -8.03
CA ASN A 44 -30.78 -5.14 -6.96
C ASN A 44 -29.48 -5.93 -6.96
N VAL A 45 -28.96 -6.22 -5.77
CA VAL A 45 -27.74 -7.02 -5.61
C VAL A 45 -28.06 -8.18 -4.70
N LEU A 46 -27.75 -9.39 -5.15
CA LEU A 46 -27.78 -10.57 -4.30
C LEU A 46 -26.35 -10.87 -3.85
N LEU A 47 -26.19 -10.95 -2.54
CA LEU A 47 -24.93 -11.27 -1.89
C LEU A 47 -25.03 -12.65 -1.27
N LYS A 48 -24.00 -13.47 -1.48
CA LYS A 48 -23.91 -14.77 -0.83
C LYS A 48 -23.10 -14.61 0.44
N MET A 49 -23.66 -15.03 1.57
CA MET A 49 -22.91 -14.98 2.82
C MET A 49 -21.74 -15.97 2.78
N PRO A 50 -20.54 -15.56 3.21
CA PRO A 50 -19.41 -16.46 3.30
C PRO A 50 -19.74 -17.65 4.21
N ASN A 51 -19.33 -18.86 3.82
CA ASN A 51 -19.64 -20.08 4.58
C ASN A 51 -19.11 -20.05 6.02
N SER A 52 -18.08 -19.24 6.29
CA SER A 52 -17.49 -19.04 7.62
C SER A 52 -18.29 -18.11 8.52
N GLN A 53 -19.30 -17.40 8.00
CA GLN A 53 -20.04 -16.36 8.71
C GLN A 53 -21.52 -16.69 8.81
N LYS A 54 -22.15 -16.35 9.95
CA LYS A 54 -23.60 -16.48 10.12
C LYS A 54 -24.25 -15.12 9.96
N ILE A 55 -25.36 -15.06 9.22
CA ILE A 55 -26.13 -13.81 8.98
C ILE A 55 -26.40 -13.04 10.28
N LYS A 56 -26.79 -13.75 11.35
CA LYS A 56 -27.13 -13.14 12.64
C LYS A 56 -25.96 -12.41 13.34
N ASP A 57 -24.73 -12.76 12.98
CA ASP A 57 -23.53 -12.20 13.61
C ASP A 57 -23.03 -10.97 12.82
N ILE A 58 -23.57 -10.74 11.61
CA ILE A 58 -23.23 -9.59 10.77
C ILE A 58 -23.96 -8.35 11.28
N LYS A 59 -23.19 -7.31 11.56
CA LYS A 59 -23.71 -6.04 12.06
C LYS A 59 -23.83 -4.98 10.98
N TRP A 60 -22.99 -5.07 9.95
CA TRP A 60 -22.99 -4.11 8.85
C TRP A 60 -22.49 -4.74 7.55
N ILE A 61 -22.92 -4.14 6.44
CA ILE A 61 -22.42 -4.37 5.09
C ILE A 61 -22.08 -2.99 4.51
N ALA A 62 -20.92 -2.86 3.90
CA ALA A 62 -20.42 -1.64 3.29
C ALA A 62 -19.84 -1.91 1.91
N VAL A 63 -19.66 -0.85 1.12
CA VAL A 63 -18.75 -0.86 -0.02
C VAL A 63 -17.39 -0.42 0.50
N TRP A 64 -16.36 -1.23 0.30
CA TRP A 64 -15.04 -0.96 0.84
C TRP A 64 -13.95 -1.23 -0.19
N SER A 65 -13.08 -0.25 -0.40
CA SER A 65 -11.81 -0.47 -1.07
C SER A 65 -10.74 -0.65 0.00
N GLN A 66 -10.05 -1.79 -0.03
CA GLN A 66 -8.89 -2.02 0.83
C GLN A 66 -7.64 -1.33 0.29
N GLN A 67 -7.75 -0.62 -0.84
CA GLN A 67 -6.66 0.10 -1.43
C GLN A 67 -6.68 1.56 -1.00
N VAL A 68 -5.59 1.99 -0.37
CA VAL A 68 -5.25 3.40 -0.29
C VAL A 68 -4.41 3.64 -1.51
N THR A 69 -4.85 4.44 -2.47
CA THR A 69 -4.01 4.89 -3.60
C THR A 69 -3.66 6.33 -3.34
N GLU A 70 -2.56 6.57 -2.65
CA GLU A 70 -2.03 7.91 -2.37
C GLU A 70 -0.67 8.02 -3.04
N ASN A 71 -0.48 9.05 -3.85
CA ASN A 71 0.77 9.34 -4.55
C ASN A 71 1.57 10.35 -3.72
N PHE A 72 2.73 9.93 -3.26
CA PHE A 72 3.61 10.70 -2.38
C PHE A 72 4.59 11.59 -3.15
N GLY A 73 4.44 11.63 -4.48
CA GLY A 73 5.25 12.43 -5.38
C GLY A 73 6.44 11.66 -5.96
N LYS A 74 7.36 12.43 -6.53
CA LYS A 74 8.55 11.93 -7.21
C LYS A 74 9.69 11.72 -6.22
N LEU A 75 10.56 10.74 -6.48
CA LEU A 75 11.86 10.69 -5.81
C LEU A 75 12.75 11.80 -6.39
N PRO A 76 13.28 12.73 -5.59
CA PRO A 76 14.22 13.72 -6.07
C PRO A 76 15.53 13.04 -6.46
N ASN A 77 16.16 13.48 -7.54
CA ASN A 77 17.49 13.02 -7.95
C ASN A 77 18.54 13.76 -7.11
N PHE A 78 19.01 13.11 -6.04
CA PHE A 78 20.11 13.64 -5.23
C PHE A 78 21.47 13.13 -5.69
N ALA A 79 21.55 11.87 -6.14
CA ALA A 79 22.74 11.24 -6.71
C ALA A 79 22.36 9.93 -7.44
N HIS A 80 23.30 9.39 -8.21
CA HIS A 80 23.21 8.05 -8.81
C HIS A 80 21.96 7.79 -9.66
N ASP A 81 21.47 8.86 -10.28
CA ASP A 81 20.37 8.80 -11.25
C ASP A 81 19.08 8.23 -10.66
N VAL A 82 18.90 8.40 -9.34
CA VAL A 82 17.70 7.96 -8.64
C VAL A 82 16.53 8.84 -9.03
N TYR A 83 15.49 8.20 -9.57
CA TYR A 83 14.26 8.86 -9.98
C TYR A 83 13.11 7.87 -9.96
N ALA A 84 11.91 8.35 -9.65
CA ALA A 84 10.66 7.63 -9.87
C ALA A 84 9.57 8.63 -10.24
N ASP A 85 8.68 8.23 -11.13
CA ASP A 85 7.53 9.04 -11.55
C ASP A 85 6.51 9.21 -10.42
N ALA A 86 6.35 8.15 -9.61
CA ALA A 86 5.47 8.15 -8.45
C ALA A 86 5.88 7.07 -7.45
N VAL A 87 5.71 7.37 -6.16
CA VAL A 87 5.64 6.36 -5.10
C VAL A 87 4.21 6.32 -4.61
N ILE A 88 3.58 5.16 -4.73
CA ILE A 88 2.16 4.95 -4.49
C ILE A 88 2.03 3.85 -3.45
N PHE A 89 1.40 4.11 -2.32
CA PHE A 89 0.94 2.99 -1.50
C PHE A 89 -0.27 2.39 -2.19
N LYS A 90 -0.37 1.05 -2.23
CA LYS A 90 -1.54 0.30 -2.75
C LYS A 90 -2.42 -0.20 -1.63
N ASP A 91 -1.84 -0.46 -0.46
CA ASP A 91 -2.50 -0.86 0.78
C ASP A 91 -1.58 -0.47 1.96
N ALA A 92 -1.93 -0.86 3.19
CA ALA A 92 -1.16 -0.50 4.37
C ALA A 92 0.31 -0.98 4.38
N LYS A 93 0.67 -2.00 3.59
CA LYS A 93 2.04 -2.57 3.54
C LYS A 93 2.64 -2.58 2.13
N THR A 94 1.87 -2.36 1.07
CA THR A 94 2.36 -2.48 -0.30
C THR A 94 2.67 -1.12 -0.89
N LEU A 95 3.89 -0.94 -1.38
CA LEU A 95 4.31 0.22 -2.17
C LEU A 95 4.51 -0.19 -3.63
N GLU A 96 4.03 0.65 -4.53
CA GLU A 96 4.35 0.65 -5.96
C GLU A 96 5.19 1.88 -6.28
N ILE A 97 6.32 1.66 -6.94
CA ILE A 97 7.25 2.69 -7.39
C ILE A 97 7.22 2.67 -8.92
N LYS A 98 6.70 3.74 -9.52
CA LYS A 98 6.51 3.84 -10.98
C LYS A 98 7.74 4.44 -11.64
N GLY A 99 8.19 3.85 -12.74
CA GLY A 99 9.31 4.37 -13.53
C GLY A 99 10.61 4.51 -12.75
N LEU A 100 10.93 3.55 -11.86
CA LEU A 100 12.13 3.58 -11.04
C LEU A 100 13.39 3.53 -11.90
N ARG A 101 14.29 4.47 -11.65
CA ARG A 101 15.64 4.56 -12.21
C ARG A 101 16.65 4.63 -11.07
N TYR A 102 17.74 3.89 -11.22
CA TYR A 102 18.91 3.90 -10.35
C TYR A 102 20.08 3.28 -11.13
N ASP A 103 21.23 3.94 -11.19
CA ASP A 103 22.36 3.50 -12.02
C ASP A 103 23.10 2.26 -11.47
N GLY A 104 22.90 1.91 -10.20
CA GLY A 104 23.57 0.78 -9.55
C GLY A 104 24.99 1.06 -9.08
N ALA A 105 25.46 2.30 -9.13
CA ALA A 105 26.86 2.65 -8.85
C ALA A 105 27.19 2.77 -7.36
N ALA A 106 26.19 3.04 -6.50
CA ALA A 106 26.42 3.06 -5.05
C ALA A 106 26.52 1.62 -4.49
N PRO A 107 27.56 1.33 -3.67
CA PRO A 107 27.97 -0.04 -3.38
C PRO A 107 27.12 -0.76 -2.33
N ASP A 108 26.30 -0.02 -1.56
CA ASP A 108 25.59 -0.55 -0.39
C ASP A 108 24.19 0.08 -0.26
N THR A 109 23.44 0.05 -1.38
CA THR A 109 22.14 0.71 -1.55
C THR A 109 20.97 -0.21 -1.27
N TYR A 110 19.96 0.29 -0.54
CA TYR A 110 18.77 -0.45 -0.13
C TYR A 110 17.51 0.39 -0.26
N PHE A 111 16.37 -0.30 -0.38
CA PHE A 111 15.08 0.28 0.01
C PHE A 111 15.02 0.32 1.54
N LEU A 112 14.79 1.51 2.08
CA LEU A 112 14.77 1.78 3.51
C LEU A 112 13.50 2.53 3.87
N VAL A 113 12.93 2.18 5.01
CA VAL A 113 11.81 2.90 5.62
C VAL A 113 12.14 3.21 7.08
N GLY A 114 11.50 4.23 7.63
CA GLY A 114 11.68 4.54 9.04
C GLY A 114 10.76 5.66 9.52
N THR A 115 10.99 6.05 10.76
CA THR A 115 10.26 7.12 11.44
C THR A 115 11.10 8.39 11.55
N GLY A 116 10.45 9.51 11.87
CA GLY A 116 11.06 10.83 11.99
C GLY A 116 11.03 11.64 10.69
N ASP A 117 11.66 12.83 10.73
CA ASP A 117 11.50 13.82 9.66
C ASP A 117 12.40 13.60 8.44
N LYS A 118 13.40 12.71 8.53
CA LYS A 118 14.36 12.46 7.44
C LYS A 118 14.91 11.04 7.42
N PRO A 119 15.24 10.51 6.22
CA PRO A 119 15.91 9.22 6.09
C PRO A 119 17.27 9.17 6.78
N HIS A 120 17.60 8.00 7.32
CA HIS A 120 18.87 7.74 7.99
C HIS A 120 19.25 6.25 7.95
N ASN A 121 20.53 5.96 8.20
CA ASN A 121 21.10 4.61 8.14
C ASN A 121 20.52 3.58 9.11
N ARG A 122 19.80 4.00 10.17
CA ARG A 122 19.09 3.10 11.10
C ARG A 122 17.68 2.69 10.65
N GLY A 123 17.29 3.01 9.42
CA GLY A 123 16.00 2.58 8.87
C GLY A 123 15.91 1.06 8.75
N THR A 124 14.70 0.55 8.55
CA THR A 124 14.46 -0.87 8.27
C THR A 124 14.55 -1.14 6.78
N LYS A 125 15.34 -2.15 6.41
CA LYS A 125 15.46 -2.60 5.02
C LYS A 125 14.15 -3.23 4.56
N VAL A 126 13.64 -2.77 3.43
CA VAL A 126 12.48 -3.38 2.75
C VAL A 126 13.02 -4.32 1.67
N PRO A 127 12.50 -5.57 1.59
CA PRO A 127 12.87 -6.45 0.49
C PRO A 127 12.52 -5.84 -0.88
N ASP A 128 13.36 -6.09 -1.88
CA ASP A 128 13.09 -5.75 -3.27
C ASP A 128 11.93 -6.59 -3.84
N GLU A 129 11.60 -6.37 -5.12
CA GLU A 129 10.51 -7.08 -5.81
C GLU A 129 10.70 -8.61 -5.89
N ASN A 130 11.92 -9.10 -5.64
CA ASN A 130 12.26 -10.52 -5.61
C ASN A 130 12.32 -11.07 -4.17
N GLY A 131 11.97 -10.25 -3.17
CA GLY A 131 12.02 -10.62 -1.76
C GLY A 131 13.42 -10.58 -1.15
N SER A 132 14.40 -9.96 -1.80
CA SER A 132 15.78 -9.85 -1.34
C SER A 132 16.01 -8.58 -0.53
N THR A 133 16.71 -8.69 0.60
CA THR A 133 17.23 -7.55 1.38
C THR A 133 18.71 -7.26 1.11
N GLY A 134 19.26 -7.87 0.04
CA GLY A 134 20.60 -7.62 -0.46
C GLY A 134 20.74 -6.25 -1.12
N VAL A 135 21.96 -5.93 -1.55
CA VAL A 135 22.26 -4.66 -2.24
C VAL A 135 21.44 -4.56 -3.52
N LEU A 136 20.79 -3.41 -3.71
CA LEU A 136 19.99 -3.14 -4.89
C LEU A 136 20.85 -3.12 -6.16
N LYS A 137 20.30 -3.71 -7.21
CA LYS A 137 20.86 -3.60 -8.57
C LYS A 137 20.36 -2.33 -9.24
N ALA A 138 20.93 -2.02 -10.39
CA ALA A 138 20.46 -0.94 -11.24
C ALA A 138 18.99 -1.17 -11.67
N TYR A 139 18.20 -0.11 -11.66
CA TYR A 139 16.84 -0.07 -12.18
C TYR A 139 16.79 0.82 -13.43
N ARG A 140 16.12 0.36 -14.49
CA ARG A 140 16.05 1.05 -15.78
C ARG A 140 14.61 1.35 -16.17
N ASN A 141 14.03 2.38 -15.56
CA ASN A 141 12.65 2.82 -15.78
C ASN A 141 11.63 1.69 -15.58
N GLN A 142 11.68 1.06 -14.42
CA GLN A 142 10.89 -0.12 -14.10
C GLN A 142 9.81 0.19 -13.06
N ASP A 143 8.63 -0.41 -13.24
CA ASP A 143 7.62 -0.41 -12.19
C ASP A 143 7.95 -1.52 -11.18
N VAL A 144 8.12 -1.13 -9.92
CA VAL A 144 8.56 -2.00 -8.83
C VAL A 144 7.48 -2.04 -7.77
N THR A 145 7.08 -3.24 -7.34
CA THR A 145 6.15 -3.41 -6.21
C THR A 145 6.87 -4.11 -5.07
N ILE A 146 6.91 -3.48 -3.91
CA ILE A 146 7.56 -4.00 -2.70
C ILE A 146 6.58 -4.00 -1.53
N ARG A 147 6.87 -4.83 -0.53
CA ARG A 147 6.02 -4.97 0.67
C ARG A 147 6.83 -4.70 1.93
N LEU A 148 6.30 -3.85 2.80
CA LEU A 148 6.87 -3.56 4.10
C LEU A 148 7.02 -4.84 4.93
N PRO A 149 8.19 -5.07 5.56
CA PRO A 149 8.46 -6.29 6.29
C PRO A 149 7.82 -6.30 7.70
N GLY A 150 7.56 -7.51 8.21
CA GLY A 150 7.06 -7.71 9.57
C GLY A 150 5.77 -6.93 9.86
N ASP A 151 5.77 -6.19 10.96
CA ASP A 151 4.62 -5.42 11.45
C ASP A 151 4.63 -3.96 10.95
N LEU A 152 5.55 -3.60 10.05
CA LEU A 152 5.57 -2.27 9.45
C LEU A 152 4.36 -2.04 8.55
N THR A 153 3.78 -0.85 8.68
CA THR A 153 2.67 -0.34 7.88
C THR A 153 2.91 1.14 7.57
N ILE A 154 2.11 1.71 6.67
CA ILE A 154 2.13 3.15 6.38
C ILE A 154 1.85 4.02 7.62
N ALA A 155 1.11 3.52 8.63
CA ALA A 155 0.86 4.26 9.86
C ALA A 155 2.13 4.48 10.68
N ASN A 156 2.95 3.45 10.82
CA ASN A 156 4.15 3.46 11.65
C ASN A 156 5.43 3.75 10.83
N THR A 157 5.28 4.22 9.59
CA THR A 157 6.36 4.66 8.71
C THR A 157 6.18 6.14 8.37
N ASP A 158 7.22 6.95 8.47
CA ASP A 158 7.18 8.38 8.14
C ASP A 158 7.85 8.70 6.80
N TRP A 159 8.75 7.83 6.31
CA TRP A 159 9.45 8.02 5.06
C TRP A 159 9.83 6.70 4.38
N PHE A 160 9.95 6.75 3.06
CA PHE A 160 10.54 5.71 2.22
C PHE A 160 11.72 6.30 1.45
N ALA A 161 12.84 5.59 1.38
CA ALA A 161 14.06 6.05 0.74
C ALA A 161 14.80 4.94 -0.01
N ILE A 162 15.53 5.36 -1.04
CA ILE A 162 16.66 4.62 -1.63
C ILE A 162 17.91 5.22 -1.01
N TYR A 163 18.66 4.42 -0.27
CA TYR A 163 19.68 4.94 0.63
C TYR A 163 20.90 4.02 0.67
N CYS A 164 22.09 4.62 0.60
CA CYS A 164 23.36 3.91 0.69
C CYS A 164 23.87 3.92 2.14
N ILE A 165 23.87 2.76 2.81
CA ILE A 165 24.23 2.66 4.22
C ILE A 165 25.72 2.94 4.44
N ALA A 166 26.60 2.35 3.63
CA ALA A 166 28.05 2.53 3.74
C ALA A 166 28.52 4.00 3.79
N TYR A 167 27.86 4.88 3.02
CA TYR A 167 28.17 6.30 2.97
C TYR A 167 27.19 7.19 3.74
N SER A 168 26.17 6.58 4.38
CA SER A 168 25.10 7.30 5.06
C SER A 168 24.45 8.37 4.16
N GLU A 169 24.22 8.01 2.90
CA GLU A 169 23.78 8.92 1.85
C GLU A 169 22.36 8.61 1.39
N ASN A 170 21.53 9.65 1.32
CA ASN A 170 20.17 9.56 0.82
C ASN A 170 20.16 9.84 -0.69
N LEU A 171 19.83 8.81 -1.49
CA LEU A 171 19.85 8.91 -2.95
C LEU A 171 18.51 9.44 -3.49
N GLY A 172 17.42 9.22 -2.76
CA GLY A 172 16.06 9.64 -3.10
C GLY A 172 15.09 9.23 -2.01
N HIS A 173 14.15 10.09 -1.65
CA HIS A 173 13.13 9.75 -0.65
C HIS A 173 11.81 10.45 -0.90
N VAL A 174 10.75 9.89 -0.31
CA VAL A 174 9.47 10.55 -0.09
C VAL A 174 9.16 10.56 1.39
N ILE A 175 8.58 11.67 1.85
CA ILE A 175 7.95 11.75 3.18
C ILE A 175 6.50 11.32 3.02
N ILE A 176 5.98 10.56 3.97
CA ILE A 176 4.58 10.13 4.03
C ILE A 176 3.82 11.19 4.83
N PRO A 177 2.96 12.02 4.21
CA PRO A 177 2.22 13.05 4.91
C PRO A 177 1.31 12.49 5.98
N LYS A 178 1.25 13.17 7.12
CA LYS A 178 0.41 12.78 8.27
C LYS A 178 -1.07 12.66 7.90
N ASN A 179 -1.57 13.53 7.03
CA ASN A 179 -2.96 13.47 6.55
C ASN A 179 -3.28 12.22 5.73
N VAL A 180 -2.29 11.50 5.19
CA VAL A 180 -2.53 10.20 4.55
C VAL A 180 -2.70 9.10 5.61
N LYS A 181 -2.02 9.20 6.75
CA LYS A 181 -2.25 8.32 7.91
C LYS A 181 -3.67 8.49 8.50
N ASP A 182 -4.33 9.61 8.26
CA ASP A 182 -5.73 9.78 8.67
C ASP A 182 -6.73 9.20 7.65
N LYS A 183 -6.29 9.03 6.39
CA LYS A 183 -7.10 8.51 5.29
C LYS A 183 -6.98 7.00 5.09
N VAL A 184 -5.86 6.41 5.50
CA VAL A 184 -5.74 4.96 5.55
C VAL A 184 -6.67 4.49 6.68
N PRO A 185 -7.67 3.64 6.38
CA PRO A 185 -8.59 3.16 7.41
C PRO A 185 -7.83 2.62 8.62
N ALA A 186 -8.24 3.04 9.82
CA ALA A 186 -7.56 2.79 11.10
C ALA A 186 -7.34 1.29 11.43
N ASP A 187 -7.98 0.43 10.66
CA ASP A 187 -8.14 -1.00 10.80
C ASP A 187 -7.42 -1.79 9.69
N LEU A 188 -6.76 -1.11 8.74
CA LEU A 188 -5.68 -1.67 7.93
C LEU A 188 -4.32 -1.60 8.65
N TYR A 189 -4.30 -1.07 9.88
CA TYR A 189 -3.13 -0.98 10.75
C TYR A 189 -2.93 -2.17 11.68
N GLU A 190 -3.90 -3.08 11.75
CA GLU A 190 -3.86 -4.32 12.56
C GLU A 190 -3.19 -5.49 11.83
#